data_AF-A0A5M7BTC7-F1
#
_entry.id   AF-A0A5M7BTC7-F1
#
_cell.length_a   1.000
_cell.length_b   1.000
_cell.length_c   1.000
_cell.angle_alpha   90.00
_cell.angle_beta   90.00
_cell.angle_gamma   90.00
#
_symmetry.space_group_name_H-M   'P 1'
#
loop_
_entity.id
_entity.type
_entity.pdbx_description
1 polymer ?
#
loop_
_entity_poly.entity_id
_entity_poly.type
_entity_poly.pdbx_seq_one_letter_code
_entity_poly.pdbx_strand_id
1 'polypeptide(L)'
;MGGAHVTASTGNPAAHGDGLRALGAHRVVSDPSESDEVDGVLDMVGGAQLVAAHDRLAVGGTLVAIGHSAGEAEHFPYGAMFGDFGRHDRSVTSWRSRKRPSTRSRRLWSGQGP
;
A
#
# COMPACT_ATOMS: atom_id res chain seq x y z
N MET A 1 14.35 -17.04 -14.17
CA MET A 1 14.88 -16.00 -13.26
C MET A 1 13.70 -15.21 -12.75
N GLY A 2 13.55 -15.00 -11.44
CA GLY A 2 12.30 -14.50 -10.83
C GLY A 2 12.53 -13.60 -9.63
N GLY A 3 13.01 -12.37 -9.90
CA GLY A 3 13.11 -11.30 -8.90
C GLY A 3 12.16 -10.16 -9.26
N ALA A 4 11.73 -9.38 -8.25
CA ALA A 4 10.88 -8.21 -8.46
C ALA A 4 11.71 -6.97 -8.84
N HIS A 5 11.13 -6.10 -9.68
CA HIS A 5 11.69 -4.77 -9.92
C HIS A 5 11.18 -3.82 -8.82
N VAL A 6 12.07 -3.45 -7.90
CA VAL A 6 11.67 -2.74 -6.65
C VAL A 6 11.86 -1.24 -6.79
N THR A 7 10.80 -0.47 -6.59
CA THR A 7 10.85 0.98 -6.36
C THR A 7 10.65 1.27 -4.87
N ALA A 8 11.58 2.00 -4.24
CA ALA A 8 11.46 2.45 -2.86
C ALA A 8 11.06 3.93 -2.78
N SER A 9 10.15 4.28 -1.86
CA SER A 9 9.77 5.66 -1.56
C SER A 9 10.40 6.11 -0.24
N THR A 10 10.93 7.33 -0.19
CA THR A 10 11.45 7.95 1.03
C THR A 10 11.35 9.46 0.96
N GLY A 11 10.99 10.11 2.06
CA GLY A 11 10.93 11.58 2.13
C GLY A 11 12.28 12.28 1.97
N ASN A 12 13.41 11.56 1.98
CA ASN A 12 14.74 12.11 1.72
C ASN A 12 15.61 11.18 0.86
N PRO A 13 15.39 11.16 -0.48
CA PRO A 13 16.15 10.30 -1.39
C PRO A 13 17.64 10.60 -1.41
N ALA A 14 18.05 11.84 -1.17
CA ALA A 14 19.46 12.23 -1.12
C ALA A 14 20.19 11.58 0.07
N ALA A 15 19.52 11.49 1.23
CA ALA A 15 20.11 10.89 2.43
C ALA A 15 20.03 9.35 2.46
N HIS A 16 18.98 8.76 1.86
CA HIS A 16 18.69 7.32 2.00
C HIS A 16 18.84 6.51 0.70
N GLY A 17 19.00 7.17 -0.45
CA GLY A 17 18.92 6.53 -1.75
C GLY A 17 19.95 5.42 -1.98
N ASP A 18 21.21 5.67 -1.62
CA ASP A 18 22.28 4.67 -1.83
C ASP A 18 22.10 3.45 -0.93
N GLY A 19 21.64 3.64 0.31
CA GLY A 19 21.28 2.56 1.21
C GLY A 19 20.12 1.71 0.66
N LEU A 20 19.08 2.35 0.14
CA LEU A 20 17.94 1.65 -0.46
C LEU A 20 18.34 0.86 -1.72
N ARG A 21 19.22 1.42 -2.55
CA ARG A 21 19.76 0.70 -3.72
C ARG A 21 20.61 -0.49 -3.32
N ALA A 22 21.45 -0.35 -2.30
CA ALA A 22 22.22 -1.47 -1.76
C ALA A 22 21.34 -2.60 -1.18
N LEU A 23 20.14 -2.27 -0.70
CA LEU A 23 19.13 -3.24 -0.25
C LEU A 23 18.31 -3.87 -1.39
N GLY A 24 18.53 -3.47 -2.64
CA GLY A 24 17.88 -4.03 -3.83
C GLY A 24 16.84 -3.14 -4.50
N ALA A 25 16.67 -1.89 -4.07
CA ALA A 25 15.85 -0.93 -4.80
C ALA A 25 16.49 -0.62 -6.16
N HIS A 26 15.74 -0.79 -7.23
CA HIS A 26 16.15 -0.44 -8.58
C HIS A 26 15.93 1.05 -8.85
N ARG A 27 14.87 1.60 -8.24
CA ARG A 27 14.54 3.02 -8.27
C ARG A 27 14.22 3.53 -6.87
N VAL A 28 14.55 4.80 -6.62
CA VAL A 28 14.21 5.51 -5.39
C VAL A 28 13.49 6.79 -5.76
N VAL A 29 12.34 7.04 -5.15
CA VAL A 29 11.49 8.22 -5.39
C VAL A 29 11.18 8.93 -4.07
N SER A 30 10.83 10.21 -4.17
CA SER A 30 10.36 10.99 -3.01
C SER A 30 8.93 10.68 -2.62
N ASP A 31 8.09 10.35 -3.60
CA ASP A 31 6.68 10.09 -3.42
C ASP A 31 6.23 8.88 -4.27
N PRO A 32 5.35 8.00 -3.78
CA PRO A 32 4.87 6.85 -4.53
C PRO A 32 4.20 7.22 -5.85
N SER A 33 3.58 8.41 -5.97
CA SER A 33 2.99 8.88 -7.22
C SER A 33 3.99 9.11 -8.34
N GLU A 34 5.29 9.17 -8.04
CA GLU A 34 6.34 9.24 -9.05
C GLU A 34 6.73 7.86 -9.59
N SER A 35 6.20 6.76 -9.05
CA SER A 35 6.47 5.41 -9.53
C SER A 35 5.69 5.08 -10.80
N ASP A 36 6.24 4.14 -11.58
CA ASP A 36 5.49 3.42 -12.59
C ASP A 36 4.44 2.52 -11.93
N GLU A 37 3.60 1.87 -12.73
CA GLU A 37 2.66 0.87 -12.22
C GLU A 37 3.39 -0.32 -11.58
N VAL A 38 2.84 -0.85 -10.49
CA VAL A 38 3.42 -1.93 -9.71
C VAL A 38 2.41 -3.06 -9.44
N ASP A 39 2.90 -4.30 -9.44
CA ASP A 39 2.08 -5.48 -9.13
C ASP A 39 1.72 -5.57 -7.64
N GLY A 40 2.48 -4.90 -6.77
CA GLY A 40 2.21 -4.90 -5.35
C GLY A 40 2.93 -3.81 -4.58
N VAL A 41 2.36 -3.46 -3.43
CA VAL A 41 2.86 -2.43 -2.52
C VAL A 41 2.94 -2.99 -1.11
N LEU A 42 4.05 -2.71 -0.42
CA LEU A 42 4.18 -2.91 1.02
C LEU A 42 4.25 -1.53 1.68
N ASP A 43 3.22 -1.18 2.45
CA ASP A 43 3.13 0.14 3.08
C ASP A 43 3.23 0.08 4.61
N MET A 44 4.07 0.96 5.17
CA MET A 44 4.25 1.17 6.60
C MET A 44 3.81 2.56 7.07
N VAL A 45 3.54 3.47 6.13
CA VAL A 45 3.39 4.90 6.40
C VAL A 45 1.92 5.26 6.62
N GLY A 46 1.00 4.76 5.80
CA GLY A 46 -0.41 5.15 5.83
C GLY A 46 -0.65 6.52 5.19
N GLY A 47 -1.83 7.10 5.48
CA GLY A 47 -2.21 8.44 5.03
C GLY A 47 -2.11 8.65 3.51
N ALA A 48 -1.63 9.83 3.11
CA ALA A 48 -1.52 10.21 1.69
C ALA A 48 -0.53 9.31 0.90
N GLN A 49 0.51 8.78 1.55
CA GLN A 49 1.48 7.88 0.91
C GLN A 49 0.83 6.56 0.50
N LEU A 50 -0.01 6.00 1.37
CA LEU A 50 -0.77 4.78 1.06
C LEU A 50 -1.74 5.03 -0.11
N VAL A 51 -2.45 6.15 -0.10
CA VAL A 51 -3.40 6.50 -1.18
C VAL A 51 -2.67 6.68 -2.51
N ALA A 52 -1.53 7.37 -2.52
CA ALA A 52 -0.70 7.54 -3.71
C ALA A 52 -0.17 6.19 -4.23
N ALA A 53 0.29 5.32 -3.34
CA ALA A 53 0.79 3.99 -3.70
C ALA A 53 -0.32 3.08 -4.24
N HIS A 54 -1.53 3.14 -3.67
CA HIS A 54 -2.69 2.42 -4.19
C HIS A 54 -3.02 2.81 -5.64
N ASP A 55 -2.89 4.09 -5.99
CA ASP A 55 -3.14 4.57 -7.35
C ASP A 55 -2.12 4.06 -8.39
N ARG A 56 -0.98 3.50 -7.94
CA ARG A 56 0.04 2.90 -8.80
C ARG A 56 -0.13 1.39 -8.98
N LEU A 57 -1.08 0.76 -8.31
CA LEU A 57 -1.30 -0.67 -8.49
C LEU A 57 -1.81 -0.97 -9.91
N ALA A 58 -1.13 -1.89 -10.60
CA ALA A 58 -1.60 -2.49 -11.83
C ALA A 58 -2.87 -3.34 -11.62
N VAL A 59 -3.51 -3.77 -12.70
CA VAL A 59 -4.64 -4.73 -12.67
C VAL A 59 -4.27 -5.95 -11.82
N GLY A 60 -5.15 -6.34 -10.90
CA GLY A 60 -4.90 -7.50 -10.03
C GLY A 60 -3.90 -7.24 -8.90
N GLY A 61 -3.33 -6.04 -8.82
CA GLY A 61 -2.28 -5.70 -7.87
C GLY A 61 -2.76 -5.67 -6.41
N THR A 62 -1.85 -5.87 -5.46
CA THR A 62 -2.17 -5.91 -4.03
C THR A 62 -1.34 -4.91 -3.22
N LEU A 63 -2.02 -4.06 -2.45
CA LEU A 63 -1.41 -3.26 -1.39
C LEU A 63 -1.57 -3.98 -0.06
N VAL A 64 -0.45 -4.20 0.63
CA VAL A 64 -0.42 -4.73 1.99
C VAL A 64 -0.08 -3.60 2.95
N ALA A 65 -1.07 -3.15 3.71
CA ALA A 65 -0.92 -2.16 4.77
C ALA A 65 -0.43 -2.86 6.05
N ILE A 66 0.82 -2.62 6.41
CA ILE A 66 1.50 -3.25 7.55
C ILE A 66 1.48 -2.32 8.78
N GLY A 67 1.65 -1.01 8.56
CA GLY A 67 1.75 0.00 9.62
C GLY A 67 1.11 1.32 9.21
N HIS A 68 0.99 2.26 10.15
CA HIS A 68 0.48 3.62 9.91
C HIS A 68 1.35 4.60 10.71
N SER A 69 2.62 4.75 10.32
CA SER A 69 3.57 5.61 11.06
C SER A 69 3.28 7.11 10.89
N ALA A 70 2.55 7.51 9.85
CA ALA A 70 2.15 8.90 9.64
C ALA A 70 1.16 9.39 10.72
N GLY A 71 0.36 8.50 11.29
CA GLY A 71 -0.68 8.89 12.25
C GLY A 71 -1.88 9.64 11.63
N GLU A 72 -1.92 9.72 10.30
CA GLU A 72 -2.95 10.43 9.54
C GLU A 72 -3.95 9.46 8.90
N ALA A 73 -5.15 9.94 8.62
CA ALA A 73 -6.19 9.15 7.94
C ALA A 73 -5.92 8.99 6.45
N GLU A 74 -6.29 7.83 5.89
CA GLU A 74 -6.27 7.55 4.46
C GLU A 74 -7.55 8.08 3.78
N HIS A 75 -7.44 9.18 3.04
CA HIS A 75 -8.55 9.75 2.28
C HIS A 75 -8.52 9.35 0.81
N PHE A 76 -9.29 8.32 0.45
CA PHE A 76 -9.44 7.90 -0.94
C PHE A 76 -10.42 8.83 -1.69
N PRO A 77 -10.05 9.35 -2.87
CA PRO A 77 -10.99 10.12 -3.67
C PRO A 77 -12.15 9.25 -4.14
N TYR A 78 -13.29 9.89 -4.42
CA TYR A 78 -14.44 9.20 -5.00
C TYR A 78 -14.02 8.50 -6.30
N GLY A 79 -14.39 7.22 -6.42
CA GLY A 79 -14.03 6.37 -7.56
C GLY A 79 -12.67 5.68 -7.47
N ALA A 80 -11.83 5.97 -6.47
CA ALA A 80 -10.52 5.30 -6.33
C ALA A 80 -10.62 3.77 -6.25
N MET A 81 -11.74 3.25 -5.72
CA MET A 81 -12.03 1.83 -5.54
C MET A 81 -12.91 1.24 -6.64
N PHE A 82 -13.25 2.01 -7.68
CA PHE A 82 -14.04 1.49 -8.79
C PHE A 82 -13.15 0.69 -9.74
N GLY A 83 -13.73 -0.36 -10.33
CA GLY A 83 -13.11 -1.09 -11.42
C GLY A 83 -13.48 -0.42 -12.74
N ASP A 84 -12.65 0.49 -13.23
CA ASP A 84 -12.79 1.13 -14.54
C ASP A 84 -11.43 1.30 -15.21
N PHE A 85 -11.40 1.48 -16.53
CA PHE A 85 -10.20 1.86 -17.31
C PHE A 85 -8.88 1.14 -16.96
N GLY A 86 -8.90 -0.18 -16.74
CA GLY A 86 -7.70 -0.95 -16.39
C GLY A 86 -7.28 -0.85 -14.91
N ARG A 87 -8.14 -0.36 -14.02
CA ARG A 87 -7.92 -0.24 -12.57
C ARG A 87 -8.80 -1.19 -11.76
N HIS A 88 -8.98 -2.42 -12.23
CA HIS A 88 -9.84 -3.43 -11.60
C HIS A 88 -9.04 -4.55 -10.92
N ASP A 89 -9.74 -5.35 -10.12
CA ASP A 89 -9.21 -6.51 -9.39
C ASP A 89 -8.07 -6.20 -8.41
N ARG A 90 -7.92 -4.93 -8.02
CA ARG A 90 -6.93 -4.49 -7.04
C ARG A 90 -7.43 -4.75 -5.63
N SER A 91 -6.53 -5.09 -4.72
CA SER A 91 -6.90 -5.37 -3.33
C SER A 91 -6.06 -4.57 -2.33
N VAL A 92 -6.68 -4.19 -1.22
CA VAL A 92 -6.00 -3.66 -0.04
C VAL A 92 -6.20 -4.66 1.10
N THR A 93 -5.10 -5.21 1.60
CA THR A 93 -5.10 -6.13 2.74
C THR A 93 -4.32 -5.49 3.88
N SER A 94 -4.78 -5.67 5.12
CA SER A 94 -4.03 -5.22 6.29
C SER A 94 -3.47 -6.40 7.07
N TRP A 95 -2.24 -6.26 7.55
CA TRP A 95 -1.62 -7.22 8.45
C TRP A 95 -1.20 -6.53 9.75
N ARG A 96 -1.79 -6.94 10.86
CA ARG A 96 -1.44 -6.46 12.20
C ARG A 96 -1.22 -7.62 13.13
N SER A 97 -0.05 -7.63 13.78
CA SER A 97 0.20 -8.56 14.87
C SER A 97 -0.78 -8.27 16.00
N ARG A 98 -1.59 -9.29 16.33
CA ARG A 98 -2.58 -9.20 17.41
C ARG A 98 -1.85 -9.32 18.74
N LYS A 99 -1.85 -8.27 19.56
CA LYS A 99 -1.52 -8.44 21.00
C LYS A 99 -2.54 -9.41 21.60
N ARG A 100 -2.08 -10.36 22.43
CA ARG A 100 -2.87 -11.49 22.99
C ARG A 100 -4.32 -11.09 23.31
N PRO A 101 -5.32 -11.81 22.81
CA PRO A 101 -6.70 -11.45 23.07
C PRO A 101 -7.10 -11.76 24.51
N SER A 102 -7.80 -10.82 25.17
CA SER A 102 -8.88 -11.21 26.07
C SER A 102 -10.02 -11.78 25.20
N THR A 103 -10.65 -12.84 25.69
CA THR A 103 -11.66 -13.64 24.99
C THR A 103 -12.74 -12.76 24.34
N ARG A 104 -12.85 -12.78 23.01
CA ARG A 104 -13.99 -12.22 22.26
C ARG A 104 -14.51 -13.25 21.27
N SER A 105 -15.81 -13.49 21.28
CA SER A 105 -16.49 -14.25 20.23
C SER A 105 -16.42 -13.49 18.91
N ARG A 106 -16.17 -14.21 17.80
CA ARG A 106 -16.26 -13.66 16.45
C ARG A 106 -17.74 -13.31 16.19
N ARG A 107 -18.02 -12.04 15.92
CA ARG A 107 -19.33 -11.60 15.42
C ARG A 107 -19.22 -11.43 13.91
N LEU A 108 -20.00 -12.20 13.16
CA LEU A 108 -20.22 -11.99 11.73
C LEU A 108 -21.45 -11.09 11.61
N TRP A 109 -21.36 -10.04 10.81
CA TRP A 109 -22.49 -9.18 10.46
C TRP A 109 -22.85 -9.40 8.99
N SER A 110 -24.13 -9.66 8.72
CA SER A 110 -24.70 -9.63 7.38
C SER A 110 -25.67 -8.45 7.31
N GLY A 111 -25.23 -7.33 6.75
CA GLY A 111 -26.12 -6.22 6.43
C GLY A 111 -26.85 -6.50 5.13
N GLN A 112 -28.18 -6.54 5.15
CA GLN A 112 -28.99 -6.29 3.97
C GLN A 112 -29.47 -4.84 4.06
N GLY A 113 -29.11 -4.02 3.08
CA GLY A 113 -29.67 -2.67 2.91
C GLY A 113 -31.08 -2.75 2.30
N PRO A 114 -31.89 -1.68 2.44
CA PRO A 114 -33.23 -1.60 1.85
C PRO A 114 -33.23 -1.65 0.33
#